data_AF-A0A6G1ILH4-F1
#
_entry.id   AF-A0A6G1ILH4-F1
#
_cell.length_a   1.000
_cell.length_b   1.000
_cell.length_c   1.000
_cell.angle_alpha   90.00
_cell.angle_beta   90.00
_cell.angle_gamma   90.00
#
_symmetry.space_group_name_H-M   'P 1'
#
loop_
_entity.id
_entity.type
_entity.pdbx_description
1 polymer ?
#
loop_
_entity_poly.entity_id
_entity_poly.type
_entity_poly.pdbx_seq_one_letter_code
_entity_poly.pdbx_strand_id
1 'polypeptide(L)'
;MASPNSSADHLLTLCKNGDPQNLNSALQQPSNVKVALSTGNVLIDAQTNQYMQKPNLQLMLEAAAKRGHANIVETLLRLGQTHNIAASEMITPDTMSAALEETPLGVLLKYQLVNPEVFSRKMHHGTDLLSAACWGGPNTEDFPRKNYLGLIRHLMDTGFSPNAPQAPPTSRRCRNSLGNYLYVACSQADCEIVRCLVEHGAVIKGSRAMRVASANGRIDVLGVLVENGGDVDEVGEADGDGPAGTPLNVAATEGREDVVRWLLERGANGDVRDSEGRTVGDILGEMGRVITK
;
A
#
# COMPACT_ATOMS: atom_id res chain seq x y z
N MET A 1 46.69 2.49 5.01
CA MET A 1 45.76 1.71 4.18
C MET A 1 44.55 1.41 5.04
N ALA A 2 43.46 2.16 4.87
CA ALA A 2 42.21 1.85 5.56
C ALA A 2 41.66 0.55 4.96
N SER A 3 41.25 -0.39 5.81
CA SER A 3 40.66 -1.64 5.35
C SER A 3 39.46 -1.33 4.45
N PRO A 4 39.25 -2.07 3.34
CA PRO A 4 38.15 -1.82 2.40
C PRO A 4 36.75 -1.82 3.07
N ASN A 5 36.62 -2.42 4.26
CA ASN A 5 35.38 -2.38 5.06
C ASN A 5 35.21 -1.08 5.88
N SER A 6 36.27 -0.39 6.30
CA SER A 6 36.12 0.74 7.23
C SER A 6 35.45 1.98 6.61
N SER A 7 35.62 2.18 5.30
CA SER A 7 35.00 3.30 4.57
C SER A 7 33.52 3.02 4.28
N ALA A 8 33.17 1.80 3.88
CA ALA A 8 31.77 1.39 3.69
C ALA A 8 30.98 1.43 5.01
N ASP A 9 31.56 0.90 6.10
CA ASP A 9 30.97 0.94 7.43
C ASP A 9 30.78 2.36 7.96
N HIS A 10 31.73 3.26 7.65
CA HIS A 10 31.62 4.67 7.98
C HIS A 10 30.43 5.33 7.24
N LEU A 11 30.32 5.14 5.92
CA LEU A 11 29.21 5.66 5.13
C LEU A 11 27.85 5.11 5.61
N LEU A 12 27.78 3.83 5.94
CA LEU A 12 26.58 3.20 6.52
C LEU A 12 26.22 3.80 7.88
N THR A 13 27.21 4.11 8.71
CA THR A 13 27.00 4.74 10.01
C THR A 13 26.44 6.16 9.86
N LEU A 14 26.96 6.95 8.91
CA LEU A 14 26.40 8.27 8.58
C LEU A 14 24.94 8.16 8.13
N CYS A 15 24.63 7.15 7.31
CA CYS A 15 23.25 6.88 6.87
C CYS A 15 22.32 6.53 8.04
N LYS A 16 22.79 5.74 9.00
CA LYS A 16 22.00 5.36 10.19
C LYS A 16 21.76 6.55 11.14
N ASN A 17 22.74 7.44 11.24
CA ASN A 17 22.72 8.57 12.19
C ASN A 17 21.89 9.77 11.70
N GLY A 18 21.53 9.83 10.42
CA GLY A 18 20.68 10.92 9.92
C GLY A 18 21.42 12.23 9.69
N ASP A 19 22.73 12.19 9.41
CA ASP A 19 23.56 13.36 9.17
C ASP A 19 23.86 13.58 7.66
N PRO A 20 23.03 14.35 6.94
CA PRO A 20 23.22 14.59 5.51
C PRO A 20 24.43 15.48 5.21
N GLN A 21 24.88 16.34 6.14
CA GLN A 21 26.01 17.25 5.90
C GLN A 21 27.33 16.48 5.89
N ASN A 22 27.53 15.62 6.88
CA ASN A 22 28.72 14.78 6.94
C ASN A 22 28.73 13.73 5.82
N LEU A 23 27.56 13.17 5.48
CA LEU A 23 27.45 12.28 4.33
C LEU A 23 27.82 12.98 3.02
N ASN A 24 27.28 14.18 2.76
CA ASN A 24 27.62 14.96 1.56
C ASN A 24 29.12 15.28 1.51
N SER A 25 29.71 15.68 2.64
CA SER A 25 31.16 15.96 2.73
C SER A 25 32.00 14.71 2.44
N ALA A 26 31.59 13.55 2.95
CA ALA A 26 32.25 12.28 2.66
C ALA A 26 32.13 11.90 1.16
N LEU A 27 30.97 12.13 0.55
CA LEU A 27 30.70 11.83 -0.86
C LEU A 27 31.33 12.82 -1.86
N GLN A 28 31.95 13.91 -1.40
CA GLN A 28 32.81 14.73 -2.26
C GLN A 28 34.14 14.04 -2.61
N GLN A 29 34.57 13.05 -1.81
CA GLN A 29 35.82 12.33 -2.06
C GLN A 29 35.60 11.22 -3.10
N PRO A 30 36.35 11.19 -4.22
CA PRO A 30 36.16 10.18 -5.27
C PRO A 30 36.36 8.74 -4.78
N SER A 31 37.22 8.53 -3.77
CA SER A 31 37.41 7.22 -3.13
C SER A 31 36.15 6.73 -2.44
N ASN A 32 35.43 7.60 -1.73
CA ASN A 32 34.20 7.24 -1.04
C ASN A 32 33.05 7.03 -2.01
N VAL A 33 32.98 7.82 -3.09
CA VAL A 33 32.02 7.57 -4.18
C VAL A 33 32.27 6.18 -4.78
N LYS A 34 33.52 5.83 -5.08
CA LYS A 34 33.85 4.50 -5.60
C LYS A 34 33.43 3.37 -4.66
N VAL A 35 33.56 3.56 -3.34
CA VAL A 35 33.10 2.60 -2.32
C VAL A 35 31.57 2.55 -2.25
N ALA A 36 30.88 3.69 -2.30
CA ALA A 36 29.42 3.74 -2.31
C ALA A 36 28.83 3.02 -3.54
N LEU A 37 29.51 3.11 -4.68
CA LEU A 37 29.12 2.47 -5.94
C LEU A 37 29.64 1.02 -6.08
N SER A 38 30.43 0.51 -5.14
CA SER A 38 30.92 -0.87 -5.17
C SER A 38 29.98 -1.85 -4.46
N THR A 39 30.23 -3.14 -4.61
CA THR A 39 29.51 -4.21 -3.91
C THR A 39 30.16 -4.51 -2.57
N GLY A 40 29.35 -4.54 -1.50
CA GLY A 40 29.77 -4.96 -0.17
C GLY A 40 29.39 -6.40 0.13
N ASN A 41 30.08 -7.00 1.10
CA ASN A 41 29.72 -8.31 1.66
C ASN A 41 28.89 -8.13 2.92
N VAL A 42 27.66 -8.64 2.89
CA VAL A 42 26.72 -8.59 4.02
C VAL A 42 26.68 -9.95 4.69
N LEU A 43 26.96 -10.01 5.98
CA LEU A 43 26.83 -11.24 6.76
C LEU A 43 25.35 -11.60 6.90
N ILE A 44 24.96 -12.75 6.37
CA ILE A 44 23.59 -13.29 6.43
C ILE A 44 23.42 -14.18 7.66
N ASP A 45 24.46 -14.96 7.97
CA ASP A 45 24.46 -15.92 9.05
C ASP A 45 25.83 -15.93 9.73
N ALA A 46 25.85 -15.50 11.00
CA ALA A 46 27.05 -15.44 11.82
C ALA A 46 27.56 -16.83 12.24
N GLN A 47 26.69 -17.85 12.26
CA GLN A 47 27.06 -19.22 12.64
C GLN A 47 27.74 -19.94 11.47
N THR A 48 27.30 -19.72 10.24
CA THR A 48 27.84 -20.37 9.04
C THR A 48 28.81 -19.51 8.23
N ASN A 49 29.06 -18.26 8.66
CA ASN A 49 29.87 -17.28 7.92
C ASN A 49 29.41 -17.09 6.46
N GLN A 50 28.10 -17.13 6.22
CA GLN A 50 27.55 -16.89 4.89
C GLN A 50 27.45 -15.39 4.61
N TYR A 51 27.98 -14.97 3.46
CA TYR A 51 27.96 -13.58 3.01
C TYR A 51 27.14 -13.45 1.72
N MET A 52 26.31 -12.42 1.63
CA MET A 52 25.65 -11.97 0.42
C MET A 52 26.43 -10.80 -0.18
N GLN A 53 26.66 -10.82 -1.48
CA GLN A 53 27.12 -9.63 -2.19
C GLN A 53 25.92 -8.72 -2.48
N LYS A 54 25.98 -7.47 -1.99
CA LYS A 54 24.91 -6.48 -2.16
C LYS A 54 25.52 -5.10 -2.49
N PRO A 55 24.95 -4.32 -3.41
CA PRO A 55 25.45 -2.98 -3.70
C PRO A 55 25.46 -2.10 -2.43
N ASN A 56 26.57 -1.41 -2.17
CA ASN A 56 26.69 -0.54 -0.99
C ASN A 56 25.63 0.57 -1.00
N LEU A 57 25.35 1.14 -2.17
CA LEU A 57 24.30 2.15 -2.34
C LEU A 57 22.93 1.65 -1.88
N GLN A 58 22.60 0.39 -2.14
CA GLN A 58 21.36 -0.23 -1.68
C GLN A 58 21.35 -0.40 -0.16
N LEU A 59 22.45 -0.85 0.43
CA LEU A 59 22.58 -0.98 1.90
C LEU A 59 22.43 0.38 2.60
N MET A 60 23.02 1.42 2.02
CA MET A 60 22.94 2.79 2.52
C MET A 60 21.51 3.33 2.43
N LEU A 61 20.80 3.09 1.32
CA LEU A 61 19.40 3.44 1.14
C LEU A 61 18.50 2.71 2.15
N GLU A 62 18.68 1.40 2.32
CA GLU A 62 17.92 0.61 3.30
C GLU A 62 18.14 1.10 4.73
N ALA A 63 19.39 1.41 5.09
CA ALA A 63 19.72 1.92 6.42
C ALA A 63 19.10 3.29 6.70
N ALA A 64 19.11 4.19 5.71
CA ALA A 64 18.49 5.50 5.82
C ALA A 64 16.95 5.42 5.85
N ALA A 65 16.35 4.58 5.00
CA ALA A 65 14.91 4.38 4.92
C ALA A 65 14.35 3.78 6.23
N LYS A 66 15.00 2.76 6.80
CA LYS A 66 14.58 2.14 8.08
C LYS A 66 14.52 3.13 9.23
N ARG A 67 15.40 4.13 9.22
CA ARG A 67 15.50 5.18 10.24
C ARG A 67 14.72 6.43 9.89
N GLY A 68 14.07 6.47 8.72
CA GLY A 68 13.25 7.60 8.32
C GLY A 68 14.00 8.82 7.79
N HIS A 69 15.28 8.69 7.41
CA HIS A 69 16.13 9.83 7.05
C HIS A 69 15.93 10.27 5.60
N ALA A 70 14.79 10.91 5.32
CA ALA A 70 14.39 11.31 3.96
C ALA A 70 15.45 12.15 3.21
N ASN A 71 16.14 13.06 3.90
CA ASN A 71 17.19 13.89 3.28
C ASN A 71 18.40 13.06 2.83
N ILE A 72 18.76 12.01 3.61
CA ILE A 72 19.83 11.09 3.22
C ILE A 72 19.38 10.27 2.02
N VAL A 73 18.15 9.74 2.06
CA VAL A 73 17.58 9.01 0.93
C VAL A 73 17.64 9.86 -0.35
N GLU A 74 17.26 11.14 -0.29
CA GLU A 74 17.38 12.05 -1.43
C GLU A 74 18.81 12.18 -1.94
N THR A 75 19.79 12.40 -1.05
CA THR A 75 21.22 12.46 -1.42
C THR A 75 21.66 11.20 -2.16
N LEU A 76 21.29 10.02 -1.66
CA LEU A 76 21.68 8.74 -2.24
C LEU A 76 20.98 8.48 -3.59
N LEU A 77 19.70 8.84 -3.71
CA LEU A 77 18.98 8.78 -4.98
C LEU A 77 19.64 9.65 -6.05
N ARG A 78 19.97 10.90 -5.71
CA ARG A 78 20.69 11.82 -6.60
C ARG A 78 22.05 11.26 -7.00
N LEU A 79 22.79 10.69 -6.05
CA LEU A 79 24.08 10.05 -6.34
C LEU A 79 23.92 8.95 -7.40
N GLY A 80 22.98 8.02 -7.22
CA GLY A 80 22.75 6.96 -8.20
C GLY A 80 22.33 7.50 -9.57
N GLN A 81 21.44 8.49 -9.63
CA GLN A 81 21.06 9.16 -10.88
C GLN A 81 22.26 9.80 -11.60
N THR A 82 23.13 10.53 -10.88
CA THR A 82 24.32 11.15 -11.47
C THR A 82 25.31 10.14 -12.05
N HIS A 83 25.24 8.89 -11.59
CA HIS A 83 26.06 7.78 -12.06
C HIS A 83 25.30 6.79 -12.96
N ASN A 84 24.12 7.18 -13.47
CA ASN A 84 23.28 6.37 -14.38
C ASN A 84 22.89 4.99 -13.82
N ILE A 85 22.74 4.87 -12.51
CA ILE A 85 22.26 3.64 -11.87
C ILE A 85 20.75 3.61 -12.02
N ALA A 86 20.25 2.51 -12.58
CA ALA A 86 18.81 2.35 -12.79
C ALA A 86 18.09 2.30 -11.44
N ALA A 87 16.91 2.92 -11.37
CA ALA A 87 16.08 2.88 -10.16
C ALA A 87 15.79 1.45 -9.68
N SER A 88 15.78 0.50 -10.62
CA SER A 88 15.65 -0.92 -10.38
C SER A 88 16.75 -1.53 -9.50
N GLU A 89 17.93 -0.95 -9.53
CA GLU A 89 19.11 -1.36 -8.75
C GLU A 89 19.18 -0.63 -7.42
N MET A 90 18.54 0.54 -7.32
CA MET A 90 18.55 1.39 -6.13
C MET A 90 17.44 1.04 -5.15
N ILE A 91 16.20 0.92 -5.66
CA ILE A 91 15.01 0.70 -4.82
C ILE A 91 14.59 -0.76 -4.89
N THR A 92 14.64 -1.38 -3.72
CA THR A 92 14.41 -2.80 -3.54
C THR A 92 13.21 -3.07 -2.64
N PRO A 93 12.68 -4.31 -2.65
CA PRO A 93 11.67 -4.78 -1.70
C PRO A 93 11.96 -4.37 -0.24
N ASP A 94 13.21 -4.55 0.21
CA ASP A 94 13.67 -4.18 1.55
C ASP A 94 13.57 -2.67 1.80
N THR A 95 13.98 -1.88 0.81
CA THR A 95 13.99 -0.41 0.88
C THR A 95 12.57 0.16 0.92
N MET A 96 11.64 -0.43 0.15
CA MET A 96 10.23 -0.07 0.17
C MET A 96 9.55 -0.46 1.48
N SER A 97 9.82 -1.68 1.98
CA SER A 97 9.27 -2.16 3.26
C SER A 97 9.75 -1.30 4.43
N ALA A 98 11.05 -0.99 4.48
CA ALA A 98 11.64 -0.12 5.47
C ALA A 98 11.00 1.28 5.47
N ALA A 99 10.72 1.80 4.28
CA ALA A 99 10.07 3.09 4.12
C ALA A 99 8.59 3.08 4.52
N LEU A 100 7.99 1.97 4.97
CA LEU A 100 6.62 1.92 5.51
C LEU A 100 6.55 1.87 7.04
N GLU A 101 7.69 1.75 7.74
CA GLU A 101 7.73 1.46 9.18
C GLU A 101 7.79 2.72 10.09
N GLU A 102 8.81 3.60 9.95
CA GLU A 102 9.09 4.64 10.97
C GLU A 102 8.71 6.07 10.57
N THR A 103 9.10 6.58 9.38
CA THR A 103 8.61 7.89 8.86
C THR A 103 8.31 7.84 7.35
N PRO A 104 7.20 7.17 7.00
CA PRO A 104 7.05 6.65 5.65
C PRO A 104 6.91 7.69 4.56
N LEU A 105 6.07 8.71 4.81
CA LEU A 105 5.67 9.65 3.76
C LEU A 105 6.85 10.50 3.28
N GLY A 106 7.69 11.01 4.18
CA GLY A 106 8.84 11.83 3.81
C GLY A 106 9.83 11.08 2.94
N VAL A 107 10.17 9.84 3.33
CA VAL A 107 11.09 8.97 2.58
C VAL A 107 10.48 8.57 1.23
N LEU A 108 9.23 8.11 1.22
CA LEU A 108 8.55 7.66 0.01
C LEU A 108 8.35 8.81 -1.01
N LEU A 109 8.10 10.04 -0.56
CA LEU A 109 8.06 11.22 -1.43
C LEU A 109 9.45 11.60 -1.98
N LYS A 110 10.57 11.09 -1.44
CA LYS A 110 11.88 11.27 -2.10
C LYS A 110 12.12 10.25 -3.20
N TYR A 111 11.42 9.11 -3.18
CA TYR A 111 11.40 8.18 -4.31
C TYR A 111 10.70 8.74 -5.56
N GLN A 112 10.14 9.97 -5.53
CA GLN A 112 9.68 10.66 -6.74
C GLN A 112 10.78 10.90 -7.78
N LEU A 113 12.05 10.85 -7.34
CA LEU A 113 13.21 10.88 -8.23
C LEU A 113 13.30 9.62 -9.13
N VAL A 114 12.47 8.59 -8.91
CA VAL A 114 12.45 7.38 -9.71
C VAL A 114 11.15 7.19 -10.47
N ASN A 115 11.20 6.41 -11.55
CA ASN A 115 10.03 6.07 -12.35
C ASN A 115 8.95 5.35 -11.50
N PRO A 116 7.66 5.74 -11.60
CA PRO A 116 6.55 5.10 -10.88
C PRO A 116 6.46 3.58 -11.00
N GLU A 117 6.97 2.99 -12.08
CA GLU A 117 7.04 1.54 -12.30
C GLU A 117 7.79 0.80 -11.18
N VAL A 118 8.68 1.47 -10.43
CA VAL A 118 9.35 0.86 -9.28
C VAL A 118 8.34 0.43 -8.20
N PHE A 119 7.21 1.12 -8.09
CA PHE A 119 6.20 0.85 -7.06
C PHE A 119 5.24 -0.28 -7.40
N SER A 120 5.27 -0.78 -8.64
CA SER A 120 4.56 -2.02 -9.03
C SER A 120 5.27 -3.28 -8.53
N ARG A 121 6.54 -3.14 -8.10
CA ARG A 121 7.35 -4.23 -7.58
C ARG A 121 6.78 -4.79 -6.29
N LYS A 122 6.91 -6.10 -6.15
CA LYS A 122 6.45 -6.85 -4.99
C LYS A 122 7.51 -6.80 -3.89
N MET A 123 7.08 -6.49 -2.68
CA MET A 123 7.87 -6.70 -1.47
C MET A 123 7.96 -8.21 -1.17
N HIS A 124 8.81 -8.62 -0.22
CA HIS A 124 9.07 -10.05 0.07
C HIS A 124 7.84 -10.86 0.48
N HIS A 125 6.86 -10.20 1.08
CA HIS A 125 5.57 -10.81 1.45
C HIS A 125 4.56 -10.87 0.28
N GLY A 126 4.96 -10.48 -0.94
CA GLY A 126 4.13 -10.56 -2.14
C GLY A 126 3.16 -9.40 -2.35
N THR A 127 3.19 -8.36 -1.52
CA THR A 127 2.37 -7.14 -1.68
C THR A 127 3.20 -6.05 -2.33
N ASP A 128 2.61 -5.26 -3.20
CA ASP A 128 3.25 -4.04 -3.75
C ASP A 128 3.03 -2.83 -2.83
N LEU A 129 3.71 -1.72 -3.12
CA LEU A 129 3.69 -0.52 -2.28
C LEU A 129 2.30 0.08 -2.15
N LEU A 130 1.53 0.16 -3.25
CA LEU A 130 0.22 0.79 -3.23
C LEU A 130 -0.77 -0.01 -2.39
N SER A 131 -0.74 -1.34 -2.47
CA SER A 131 -1.56 -2.21 -1.62
C SER A 131 -1.18 -2.10 -0.15
N ALA A 132 0.13 -2.02 0.15
CA ALA A 132 0.58 -1.82 1.52
C ALA A 132 0.22 -0.43 2.07
N ALA A 133 0.24 0.61 1.24
CA ALA A 133 -0.22 1.96 1.58
C ALA A 133 -1.74 2.02 1.82
N CYS A 134 -2.53 1.22 1.11
CA CYS A 134 -3.98 1.11 1.30
C CYS A 134 -4.37 0.22 2.51
N TRP A 135 -3.62 -0.86 2.76
CA TRP A 135 -3.91 -1.81 3.86
C TRP A 135 -3.33 -1.35 5.21
N GLY A 136 -2.09 -0.85 5.20
CA GLY A 136 -1.32 -0.53 6.39
C GLY A 136 -0.84 -1.78 7.14
N GLY A 137 0.42 -1.80 7.58
CA GLY A 137 1.00 -2.96 8.28
C GLY A 137 0.26 -3.36 9.58
N PRO A 138 0.48 -4.61 10.07
CA PRO A 138 -0.28 -5.23 11.16
C PRO A 138 -0.18 -4.55 12.54
N ASN A 139 0.72 -3.58 12.72
CA ASN A 139 1.07 -3.01 14.04
C ASN A 139 1.04 -1.47 14.09
N THR A 140 0.08 -0.81 13.43
CA THR A 140 0.06 0.66 13.34
C THR A 140 -1.29 1.18 13.84
N GLU A 141 -1.23 2.00 14.89
CA GLU A 141 -2.40 2.52 15.63
C GLU A 141 -3.17 3.60 14.83
N ASP A 142 -4.46 3.72 15.19
CA ASP A 142 -5.56 4.58 14.71
C ASP A 142 -6.05 4.45 13.25
N PHE A 143 -7.25 3.88 13.13
CA PHE A 143 -8.08 3.88 11.92
C PHE A 143 -8.92 5.16 11.82
N PRO A 144 -9.16 5.71 10.62
CA PRO A 144 -8.62 5.31 9.32
C PRO A 144 -7.28 6.01 8.97
N ARG A 145 -6.38 5.29 8.30
CA ARG A 145 -4.99 5.74 8.07
C ARG A 145 -4.86 6.70 6.88
N LYS A 146 -4.80 8.01 7.14
CA LYS A 146 -4.62 9.09 6.13
C LYS A 146 -3.17 9.34 5.70
N ASN A 147 -2.18 8.83 6.44
CA ASN A 147 -0.76 9.19 6.29
C ASN A 147 -0.16 8.92 4.89
N TYR A 148 -0.74 8.00 4.12
CA TYR A 148 -0.27 7.67 2.77
C TYR A 148 -0.99 8.42 1.65
N LEU A 149 -1.98 9.27 1.96
CA LEU A 149 -2.74 10.00 0.94
C LEU A 149 -1.84 10.83 0.01
N GLY A 150 -0.83 11.51 0.56
CA GLY A 150 0.11 12.31 -0.23
C GLY A 150 0.91 11.48 -1.24
N LEU A 151 1.34 10.28 -0.83
CA LEU A 151 2.02 9.34 -1.71
C LEU A 151 1.07 8.81 -2.78
N ILE A 152 -0.09 8.32 -2.38
CA ILE A 152 -1.07 7.73 -3.30
C ILE A 152 -1.46 8.76 -4.35
N ARG A 153 -1.82 9.98 -3.95
CA ARG A 153 -2.14 11.08 -4.86
C ARG A 153 -1.01 11.33 -5.85
N HIS A 154 0.22 11.41 -5.37
CA HIS A 154 1.36 11.60 -6.25
C HIS A 154 1.57 10.44 -7.24
N LEU A 155 1.42 9.18 -6.80
CA LEU A 155 1.51 8.02 -7.69
C LEU A 155 0.45 8.12 -8.79
N MET A 156 -0.78 8.50 -8.44
CA MET A 156 -1.83 8.69 -9.42
C MET A 156 -1.52 9.87 -10.38
N ASP A 157 -1.06 11.01 -9.87
CA ASP A 157 -0.66 12.19 -10.65
C ASP A 157 0.48 11.89 -11.64
N THR A 158 1.36 10.95 -11.29
CA THR A 158 2.48 10.51 -12.15
C THR A 158 2.09 9.44 -13.17
N GLY A 159 0.81 9.06 -13.22
CA GLY A 159 0.26 8.11 -14.20
C GLY A 159 0.31 6.65 -13.77
N PHE A 160 0.60 6.35 -12.50
CA PHE A 160 0.44 4.98 -11.98
C PHE A 160 -1.04 4.58 -12.06
N SER A 161 -1.33 3.44 -12.69
CA SER A 161 -2.71 2.99 -12.85
C SER A 161 -3.28 2.46 -11.53
N PRO A 162 -4.43 2.98 -11.04
CA PRO A 162 -5.12 2.41 -9.88
C PRO A 162 -5.77 1.05 -10.18
N ASN A 163 -5.68 0.57 -11.42
CA ASN A 163 -6.16 -0.73 -11.86
C ASN A 163 -5.02 -1.67 -12.24
N ALA A 164 -3.77 -1.31 -11.92
CA ALA A 164 -2.63 -2.16 -12.22
C ALA A 164 -2.85 -3.58 -11.66
N PRO A 165 -2.60 -4.63 -12.46
CA PRO A 165 -2.83 -5.99 -12.02
C PRO A 165 -1.92 -6.30 -10.84
N GLN A 166 -2.52 -6.69 -9.73
CA GLN A 166 -1.75 -7.23 -8.61
C GLN A 166 -1.35 -8.66 -8.96
N ALA A 167 -0.08 -9.02 -8.74
CA ALA A 167 0.37 -10.40 -8.85
C ALA A 167 -0.56 -11.35 -8.08
N PRO A 168 -0.75 -12.60 -8.55
CA PRO A 168 -1.59 -13.58 -7.89
C PRO A 168 -1.17 -13.66 -6.42
N PRO A 169 -2.10 -13.51 -5.47
CA PRO A 169 -1.69 -13.46 -4.08
C PRO A 169 -1.17 -14.84 -3.68
N THR A 170 -0.26 -14.87 -2.70
CA THR A 170 0.06 -16.06 -1.92
C THR A 170 -1.17 -16.66 -1.23
N SER A 171 -2.30 -15.94 -1.27
CA SER A 171 -3.63 -16.39 -0.89
C SER A 171 -4.57 -16.51 -2.10
N ARG A 172 -5.39 -17.56 -2.16
CA ARG A 172 -6.46 -17.75 -3.16
C ARG A 172 -7.52 -16.62 -3.18
N ARG A 173 -7.38 -15.60 -2.32
CA ARG A 173 -8.37 -14.56 -1.94
C ARG A 173 -8.62 -13.45 -2.96
N CYS A 174 -7.69 -13.13 -3.86
CA CYS A 174 -7.90 -12.07 -4.86
C CYS A 174 -7.57 -12.60 -6.25
N ARG A 175 -8.51 -13.33 -6.87
CA ARG A 175 -8.40 -13.68 -8.29
C ARG A 175 -8.63 -12.40 -9.12
N ASN A 176 -7.67 -12.10 -9.99
CA ASN A 176 -7.63 -11.11 -11.07
C ASN A 176 -8.96 -10.38 -11.36
N SER A 177 -9.30 -9.41 -10.51
CA SER A 177 -10.39 -8.48 -10.77
C SER A 177 -9.80 -7.08 -10.75
N LEU A 178 -10.13 -6.30 -11.79
CA LEU A 178 -9.83 -4.87 -11.84
C LEU A 178 -10.38 -4.22 -10.56
N GLY A 179 -9.65 -3.27 -9.97
CA GLY A 179 -10.08 -2.56 -8.76
C GLY A 179 -9.68 -3.19 -7.41
N ASN A 180 -8.70 -4.09 -7.35
CA ASN A 180 -8.26 -4.66 -6.06
C ASN A 180 -7.68 -3.61 -5.09
N TYR A 181 -7.01 -2.56 -5.61
CA TYR A 181 -6.57 -1.44 -4.76
C TYR A 181 -7.76 -0.72 -4.12
N LEU A 182 -8.82 -0.51 -4.89
CA LEU A 182 -10.06 0.09 -4.41
C LEU A 182 -10.72 -0.80 -3.35
N TYR A 183 -10.77 -2.11 -3.57
CA TYR A 183 -11.26 -3.08 -2.58
C TYR A 183 -10.52 -2.97 -1.24
N VAL A 184 -9.19 -3.02 -1.26
CA VAL A 184 -8.36 -2.91 -0.04
C VAL A 184 -8.59 -1.56 0.66
N ALA A 185 -8.61 -0.47 -0.10
CA ALA A 185 -8.84 0.87 0.44
C ALA A 185 -10.25 1.02 1.07
N CYS A 186 -11.28 0.46 0.43
CA CYS A 186 -12.65 0.46 0.97
C CYS A 186 -12.78 -0.37 2.24
N SER A 187 -11.92 -1.37 2.44
CA SER A 187 -11.92 -2.15 3.69
C SER A 187 -11.29 -1.38 4.85
N GLN A 188 -10.13 -0.74 4.66
CA GLN A 188 -9.26 -0.30 5.77
C GLN A 188 -8.76 1.16 5.70
N ALA A 189 -8.76 1.80 4.53
CA ALA A 189 -8.15 3.12 4.33
C ALA A 189 -9.11 4.29 4.61
N ASP A 190 -8.58 5.50 4.76
CA ASP A 190 -9.37 6.74 4.86
C ASP A 190 -10.20 7.01 3.60
N CYS A 191 -11.38 7.63 3.75
CA CYS A 191 -12.27 7.91 2.62
C CYS A 191 -11.63 8.84 1.57
N GLU A 192 -10.67 9.69 1.94
CA GLU A 192 -9.94 10.51 0.98
C GLU A 192 -9.00 9.67 0.09
N ILE A 193 -8.48 8.54 0.59
CA ILE A 193 -7.71 7.61 -0.24
C ILE A 193 -8.63 6.94 -1.25
N VAL A 194 -9.81 6.50 -0.82
CA VAL A 194 -10.82 5.93 -1.73
C VAL A 194 -11.22 6.96 -2.79
N ARG A 195 -11.51 8.19 -2.38
CA ARG A 195 -11.85 9.29 -3.30
C ARG A 195 -10.74 9.52 -4.31
N CYS A 196 -9.49 9.61 -3.85
CA CYS A 196 -8.32 9.78 -4.72
C CYS A 196 -8.21 8.66 -5.75
N LEU A 197 -8.38 7.40 -5.37
CA LEU A 197 -8.32 6.27 -6.31
C LEU A 197 -9.42 6.34 -7.37
N VAL A 198 -10.65 6.65 -6.95
CA VAL A 198 -11.81 6.73 -7.85
C VAL A 198 -11.71 7.91 -8.81
N GLU A 199 -11.28 9.08 -8.35
CA GLU A 199 -11.03 10.27 -9.19
C GLU A 199 -9.98 10.00 -10.29
N HIS A 200 -9.04 9.08 -10.03
CA HIS A 200 -8.02 8.65 -11.00
C HIS A 200 -8.43 7.39 -11.80
N GLY A 201 -9.71 7.03 -11.76
CA GLY A 201 -10.27 5.99 -12.62
C GLY A 201 -10.17 4.57 -12.07
N ALA A 202 -10.05 4.38 -10.76
CA ALA A 202 -10.22 3.05 -10.16
C ALA A 202 -11.59 2.46 -10.52
N VAL A 203 -11.61 1.24 -11.04
CA VAL A 203 -12.84 0.58 -11.46
C VAL A 203 -13.66 0.20 -10.23
N ILE A 204 -14.87 0.75 -10.11
CA ILE A 204 -15.82 0.42 -9.03
C ILE A 204 -16.56 -0.88 -9.34
N LYS A 205 -17.11 -0.99 -10.56
CA LYS A 205 -17.92 -2.15 -10.96
C LYS A 205 -17.10 -3.44 -10.96
N GLY A 206 -17.56 -4.46 -10.25
CA GLY A 206 -16.89 -5.75 -10.13
C GLY A 206 -15.71 -5.76 -9.14
N SER A 207 -15.38 -4.63 -8.52
CA SER A 207 -14.28 -4.52 -7.55
C SER A 207 -14.64 -5.02 -6.15
N ARG A 208 -15.93 -5.28 -5.88
CA ARG A 208 -16.47 -5.62 -4.55
C ARG A 208 -16.38 -4.48 -3.53
N ALA A 209 -15.98 -3.27 -3.95
CA ALA A 209 -15.80 -2.09 -3.10
C ALA A 209 -17.07 -1.77 -2.27
N MET A 210 -18.24 -1.76 -2.91
CA MET A 210 -19.52 -1.48 -2.25
C MET A 210 -19.85 -2.51 -1.17
N ARG A 211 -19.61 -3.80 -1.45
CA ARG A 211 -19.88 -4.90 -0.50
C ARG A 211 -18.95 -4.85 0.71
N VAL A 212 -17.64 -4.65 0.50
CA VAL A 212 -16.68 -4.59 1.63
C VAL A 212 -16.87 -3.33 2.48
N ALA A 213 -17.19 -2.19 1.87
CA ALA A 213 -17.54 -0.98 2.61
C ALA A 213 -18.83 -1.19 3.45
N SER A 214 -19.80 -1.90 2.89
CA SER A 214 -21.05 -2.25 3.58
C SER A 214 -20.81 -3.19 4.76
N ALA A 215 -20.00 -4.24 4.59
CA ALA A 215 -19.63 -5.16 5.67
C ALA A 215 -18.95 -4.44 6.84
N ASN A 216 -18.14 -3.43 6.53
CA ASN A 216 -17.37 -2.67 7.52
C ASN A 216 -18.12 -1.45 8.10
N GLY A 217 -19.38 -1.21 7.72
CA GLY A 217 -20.16 -0.08 8.28
C GLY A 217 -19.77 1.29 7.72
N ARG A 218 -19.13 1.35 6.55
CA ARG A 218 -18.44 2.55 6.06
C ARG A 218 -19.30 3.43 5.16
N ILE A 219 -20.25 4.14 5.76
CA ILE A 219 -21.14 5.06 5.04
C ILE A 219 -20.38 6.18 4.31
N ASP A 220 -19.29 6.67 4.89
CA ASP A 220 -18.39 7.67 4.30
C ASP A 220 -17.85 7.22 2.93
N VAL A 221 -17.40 5.97 2.83
CA VAL A 221 -16.90 5.38 1.58
C VAL A 221 -18.02 5.00 0.64
N LEU A 222 -19.13 4.47 1.14
CA LEU A 222 -20.30 4.17 0.30
C LEU A 222 -20.79 5.43 -0.41
N GLY A 223 -20.79 6.58 0.26
CA GLY A 223 -21.09 7.88 -0.34
C GLY A 223 -20.17 8.19 -1.53
N VAL A 224 -18.85 8.07 -1.34
CA VAL A 224 -17.87 8.29 -2.41
C VAL A 224 -18.10 7.34 -3.60
N LEU A 225 -18.34 6.06 -3.34
CA LEU A 225 -18.56 5.07 -4.39
C LEU A 225 -19.82 5.37 -5.19
N VAL A 226 -20.95 5.67 -4.53
CA VAL A 226 -22.22 6.00 -5.19
C VAL A 226 -22.12 7.30 -5.98
N GLU A 227 -21.48 8.34 -5.43
CA GLU A 227 -21.21 9.62 -6.13
C GLU A 227 -20.45 9.42 -7.46
N ASN A 228 -19.67 8.34 -7.55
CA ASN A 228 -18.83 8.02 -8.71
C ASN A 228 -19.36 6.83 -9.53
N GLY A 229 -20.66 6.51 -9.42
CA GLY A 229 -21.32 5.52 -10.28
C GLY A 229 -21.28 4.09 -9.74
N GLY A 230 -21.03 3.90 -8.45
CA GLY A 230 -21.23 2.63 -7.76
C GLY A 230 -22.71 2.22 -7.76
N ASP A 231 -22.97 0.96 -8.07
CA ASP A 231 -24.31 0.39 -8.10
C ASP A 231 -24.68 -0.16 -6.71
N VAL A 232 -25.74 0.38 -6.11
CA VAL A 232 -26.22 -0.01 -4.78
C VAL A 232 -26.81 -1.43 -4.76
N ASP A 233 -27.19 -1.94 -5.93
CA ASP A 233 -27.73 -3.29 -6.13
C ASP A 233 -26.72 -4.22 -6.81
N GLU A 234 -25.42 -3.84 -6.82
CA GLU A 234 -24.38 -4.69 -7.41
C GLU A 234 -24.36 -6.08 -6.78
N VAL A 235 -24.82 -7.08 -7.52
CA VAL A 235 -24.76 -8.47 -7.09
C VAL A 235 -23.39 -9.04 -7.41
N GLY A 236 -22.72 -9.58 -6.39
CA GLY A 236 -21.48 -10.32 -6.59
C GLY A 236 -21.49 -11.67 -5.90
N GLU A 237 -20.81 -12.63 -6.51
CA GLU A 237 -20.62 -13.96 -5.94
C GLU A 237 -19.63 -13.93 -4.75
N ALA A 238 -19.65 -15.01 -3.96
CA ALA A 238 -18.62 -15.30 -2.97
C ALA A 238 -17.32 -15.66 -3.71
N ASP A 239 -16.34 -14.77 -3.68
CA ASP A 239 -15.02 -15.03 -4.24
C ASP A 239 -13.99 -15.19 -3.13
N GLY A 240 -13.72 -16.44 -2.75
CA GLY A 240 -12.86 -16.75 -1.60
C GLY A 240 -13.57 -16.40 -0.29
N ASP A 241 -12.95 -15.53 0.51
CA ASP A 241 -13.49 -15.07 1.81
C ASP A 241 -14.26 -13.73 1.69
N GLY A 242 -14.56 -13.28 0.46
CA GLY A 242 -15.28 -12.03 0.21
C GLY A 242 -16.80 -12.14 0.43
N PRO A 243 -17.48 -11.06 0.87
CA PRO A 243 -18.90 -11.10 1.17
C PRO A 243 -19.75 -11.20 -0.11
N ALA A 244 -20.69 -12.15 -0.19
CA ALA A 244 -21.56 -12.37 -1.36
C ALA A 244 -22.91 -11.64 -1.27
N GLY A 245 -23.59 -11.49 -2.41
CA GLY A 245 -24.89 -10.82 -2.51
C GLY A 245 -24.77 -9.35 -2.89
N THR A 246 -25.79 -8.54 -2.57
CA THR A 246 -25.76 -7.08 -2.75
C THR A 246 -25.08 -6.40 -1.55
N PRO A 247 -24.65 -5.14 -1.69
CA PRO A 247 -24.23 -4.31 -0.55
C PRO A 247 -25.23 -4.35 0.62
N LEU A 248 -26.53 -4.36 0.31
CA LEU A 248 -27.61 -4.39 1.30
C LEU A 248 -27.69 -5.73 2.06
N ASN A 249 -27.60 -6.85 1.34
CA ASN A 249 -27.60 -8.18 1.95
C ASN A 249 -26.37 -8.34 2.87
N VAL A 250 -25.20 -7.87 2.43
CA VAL A 250 -23.97 -7.90 3.21
C VAL A 250 -24.08 -7.04 4.48
N ALA A 251 -24.60 -5.81 4.36
CA ALA A 251 -24.82 -4.95 5.52
C ALA A 251 -25.78 -5.58 6.55
N ALA A 252 -26.84 -6.23 6.08
CA ALA A 252 -27.79 -6.93 6.94
C ALA A 252 -27.15 -8.10 7.68
N THR A 253 -26.38 -8.95 6.96
CA THR A 253 -25.66 -10.09 7.54
C THR A 253 -24.62 -9.66 8.58
N GLU A 254 -23.91 -8.57 8.33
CA GLU A 254 -22.93 -8.01 9.27
C GLU A 254 -23.56 -7.13 10.36
N GLY A 255 -24.89 -6.97 10.35
CA GLY A 255 -25.62 -6.22 11.36
C GLY A 255 -25.35 -4.71 11.35
N ARG A 256 -25.01 -4.14 10.19
CA ARG A 256 -24.75 -2.71 9.99
C ARG A 256 -26.04 -1.95 9.69
N GLU A 257 -26.86 -1.75 10.72
CA GLU A 257 -28.21 -1.17 10.60
C GLU A 257 -28.23 0.25 10.02
N ASP A 258 -27.21 1.05 10.33
CA ASP A 258 -26.98 2.37 9.78
C ASP A 258 -26.73 2.32 8.27
N VAL A 259 -25.88 1.39 7.80
CA VAL A 259 -25.65 1.14 6.37
C VAL A 259 -26.91 0.61 5.70
N VAL A 260 -27.64 -0.31 6.32
CA VAL A 260 -28.88 -0.85 5.74
C VAL A 260 -29.88 0.28 5.50
N ARG A 261 -30.11 1.15 6.50
CA ARG A 261 -30.98 2.32 6.33
C ARG A 261 -30.47 3.24 5.22
N TRP A 262 -29.18 3.55 5.23
CA TRP A 262 -28.55 4.43 4.23
C TRP A 262 -28.69 3.91 2.79
N LEU A 263 -28.56 2.59 2.58
CA LEU A 263 -28.73 1.93 1.28
C LEU A 263 -30.20 1.93 0.85
N LEU A 264 -31.14 1.63 1.76
CA LEU A 264 -32.58 1.67 1.46
C LEU A 264 -33.06 3.07 1.10
N GLU A 265 -32.57 4.11 1.78
CA GLU A 265 -32.84 5.52 1.45
C GLU A 265 -32.35 5.90 0.04
N ARG A 266 -31.35 5.19 -0.48
CA ARG A 266 -30.80 5.36 -1.84
C ARG A 266 -31.41 4.42 -2.87
N GLY A 267 -32.49 3.72 -2.51
CA GLY A 267 -33.27 2.90 -3.42
C GLY A 267 -32.72 1.50 -3.64
N ALA A 268 -31.83 1.00 -2.77
CA ALA A 268 -31.41 -0.40 -2.83
C ALA A 268 -32.62 -1.34 -2.70
N ASN A 269 -32.65 -2.37 -3.53
CA ASN A 269 -33.75 -3.32 -3.60
C ASN A 269 -33.68 -4.35 -2.47
N GLY A 270 -34.54 -4.18 -1.46
CA GLY A 270 -34.66 -5.09 -0.31
C GLY A 270 -35.16 -6.50 -0.63
N ASP A 271 -35.70 -6.72 -1.83
CA ASP A 271 -36.23 -8.02 -2.26
C ASP A 271 -35.17 -8.91 -2.94
N VAL A 272 -33.93 -8.42 -3.11
CA VAL A 272 -32.84 -9.21 -3.68
C VAL A 272 -32.44 -10.32 -2.71
N ARG A 273 -32.41 -11.56 -3.21
CA ARG A 273 -32.07 -12.74 -2.42
C ARG A 273 -30.55 -12.98 -2.40
N ASP A 274 -30.02 -13.34 -1.23
CA ASP A 274 -28.64 -13.80 -1.09
C ASP A 274 -28.45 -15.22 -1.69
N SER A 275 -27.23 -15.77 -1.57
CA SER A 275 -26.92 -17.12 -2.03
C SER A 275 -27.68 -18.24 -1.28
N GLU A 276 -28.24 -17.93 -0.11
CA GLU A 276 -29.06 -18.84 0.68
C GLU A 276 -30.56 -18.65 0.40
N GLY A 277 -30.90 -17.75 -0.53
CA GLY A 277 -32.27 -17.46 -0.92
C GLY A 277 -33.00 -16.52 0.04
N ARG A 278 -32.32 -15.84 0.97
CA ARG A 278 -32.92 -14.94 1.95
C ARG A 278 -32.97 -13.51 1.46
N THR A 279 -34.08 -12.82 1.74
CA THR A 279 -34.17 -11.36 1.59
C THR A 279 -33.55 -10.66 2.81
N VAL A 280 -33.34 -9.34 2.70
CA VAL A 280 -32.86 -8.53 3.83
C VAL A 280 -33.83 -8.57 5.01
N GLY A 281 -35.14 -8.62 4.75
CA GLY A 281 -36.16 -8.79 5.78
C GLY A 281 -36.02 -10.13 6.52
N ASP A 282 -35.75 -11.21 5.80
CA ASP A 282 -35.52 -12.53 6.39
C ASP A 282 -34.27 -12.52 7.29
N ILE A 283 -33.16 -11.96 6.80
CA ILE A 283 -31.88 -11.86 7.55
C ILE A 283 -32.06 -11.06 8.84
N LEU A 284 -32.70 -9.88 8.75
CA LEU A 284 -32.93 -9.03 9.92
C LEU A 284 -33.87 -9.70 10.93
N GLY A 285 -34.93 -10.37 10.45
CA GLY A 285 -35.86 -11.12 11.28
C GLY A 285 -35.20 -12.28 12.04
N GLU A 286 -34.35 -13.06 11.38
CA GLU A 286 -33.54 -14.13 12.00
C GLU A 286 -32.61 -13.59 13.10
N MET A 287 -32.07 -12.39 12.90
CA MET A 287 -31.19 -11.72 13.86
C MET A 287 -31.94 -10.98 14.97
N GLY A 288 -33.28 -10.98 14.97
CA GLY A 288 -34.11 -10.24 15.93
C GLY A 288 -34.02 -8.71 15.78
N ARG A 289 -33.64 -8.23 14.59
CA ARG A 289 -33.45 -6.80 14.27
C ARG A 289 -34.64 -6.29 13.48
N VAL A 290 -35.13 -5.10 13.82
CA VAL A 290 -36.22 -4.44 13.09
C VAL A 290 -35.74 -3.10 12.58
N ILE A 291 -35.61 -2.97 11.25
CA ILE A 291 -35.29 -1.69 10.63
C ILE A 291 -36.61 -1.02 10.27
N THR A 292 -37.05 -0.12 11.14
CA THR A 292 -38.15 0.79 10.85
C THR A 292 -37.71 1.76 9.76
N LYS A 293 -38.48 1.78 8.66
CA LYS A 293 -38.40 2.79 7.60
C LYS A 293 -38.56 4.22 8.15
#